data_AF-D6RXD4-F1
#
_entry.id   AF-D6RXD4-F1
#
_cell.length_a   1.000
_cell.length_b   1.000
_cell.length_c   1.000
_cell.angle_alpha   90.00
_cell.angle_beta   90.00
_cell.angle_gamma   90.00
#
_symmetry.space_group_name_H-M   'P 1'
#
loop_
_entity.id
_entity.type
_entity.pdbx_description
1 polymer ?
#
loop_
_entity_poly.entity_id
_entity_poly.type
_entity_poly.pdbx_seq_one_letter_code
_entity_poly.pdbx_strand_id
1 'polypeptide(L)'
;MRIDAFFTENNINLVKKNPLHFDVNLFGSSKSIAKSNDIKTFKDVLINTITDVNKSQLNVSKVMEQAVLKPSSVDVHDFVIAISKANMKLSILKAVVERGMKAYQDIINIR
;
A
#
# COMPACT_ATOMS: atom_id res chain seq x y z
N MET A 1 -28.49 0.46 -35.27
CA MET A 1 -27.75 1.62 -34.75
C MET A 1 -28.59 2.23 -33.63
N ARG A 2 -28.26 1.98 -32.36
CA ARG A 2 -29.01 2.52 -31.21
C ARG A 2 -28.15 3.58 -30.54
N ILE A 3 -28.72 4.77 -30.45
CA ILE A 3 -28.06 6.07 -30.27
C ILE A 3 -27.32 6.09 -28.92
N ASP A 4 -26.01 6.31 -28.98
CA ASP A 4 -25.13 6.53 -27.83
C ASP A 4 -25.14 8.00 -27.44
N ALA A 5 -25.08 8.26 -26.13
CA ALA A 5 -24.98 9.57 -25.48
C ALA A 5 -26.19 10.51 -25.66
N PHE A 6 -26.94 10.71 -24.58
CA PHE A 6 -27.88 11.81 -24.45
C PHE A 6 -27.09 13.08 -24.10
N PHE A 7 -26.80 13.91 -25.10
CA PHE A 7 -26.28 15.27 -24.87
C PHE A 7 -27.45 16.19 -24.52
N THR A 8 -27.84 16.20 -23.25
CA THR A 8 -28.64 17.31 -22.71
C THR A 8 -27.68 18.13 -21.85
N GLU A 9 -27.42 19.36 -22.29
CA GLU A 9 -26.71 20.43 -21.58
C GLU A 9 -25.41 20.06 -20.83
N ASN A 10 -24.26 20.38 -21.44
CA ASN A 10 -22.87 20.41 -20.90
C ASN A 10 -22.37 19.25 -20.01
N ASN A 11 -23.19 18.23 -19.74
CA ASN A 11 -22.94 17.21 -18.74
C ASN A 11 -23.00 15.84 -19.41
N ILE A 12 -21.83 15.19 -19.51
CA ILE A 12 -21.69 13.86 -20.08
C ILE A 12 -22.02 12.85 -18.97
N ASN A 13 -23.21 12.24 -19.03
CA ASN A 13 -23.59 11.18 -18.11
C ASN A 13 -23.16 9.80 -18.66
N LEU A 14 -22.24 9.14 -17.97
CA LEU A 14 -21.79 7.78 -18.28
C LEU A 14 -22.76 6.76 -17.68
N VAL A 15 -23.60 6.15 -18.51
CA VAL A 15 -24.54 5.09 -18.06
C VAL A 15 -23.85 3.72 -18.15
N LYS A 16 -23.79 2.99 -17.03
CA LYS A 16 -23.26 1.62 -16.97
C LYS A 16 -24.18 0.67 -17.76
N LYS A 17 -23.68 0.09 -18.87
CA LYS A 17 -24.44 -0.86 -19.71
C LYS A 17 -24.38 -2.32 -19.23
N ASN A 18 -23.37 -2.72 -18.44
CA ASN A 18 -23.18 -4.10 -17.98
C ASN A 18 -22.93 -4.15 -16.46
N PRO A 19 -23.67 -4.96 -15.68
CA PRO A 19 -23.52 -5.07 -14.22
C PRO A 19 -22.12 -5.52 -13.76
N LEU A 20 -21.35 -6.24 -14.57
CA LEU A 20 -20.00 -6.73 -14.24
C LEU A 20 -18.88 -5.71 -14.44
N HIS A 21 -19.16 -4.54 -15.02
CA HIS A 21 -18.14 -3.50 -15.17
C HIS A 21 -17.86 -2.80 -13.84
N PHE A 22 -16.59 -2.41 -13.65
CA PHE A 22 -16.15 -1.60 -12.52
C PHE A 22 -17.01 -0.34 -12.43
N ASP A 23 -17.60 -0.13 -11.26
CA ASP A 23 -18.36 1.09 -10.98
C ASP A 23 -17.36 2.25 -10.89
N VAL A 24 -17.68 3.38 -11.55
CA VAL A 24 -16.94 4.63 -11.36
C VAL A 24 -17.05 5.11 -9.90
N ASN A 25 -18.04 4.59 -9.15
CA ASN A 25 -18.17 4.76 -7.71
C ASN A 25 -17.27 3.84 -6.86
N LEU A 26 -16.29 3.12 -7.45
CA LEU A 26 -15.25 2.45 -6.64
C LEU A 26 -14.47 3.45 -5.77
N PHE A 27 -14.46 4.74 -6.16
CA PHE A 27 -13.94 5.86 -5.35
C PHE A 27 -15.04 6.73 -4.73
N GLY A 28 -16.32 6.45 -5.00
CA GLY A 28 -17.49 7.27 -4.62
C GLY A 28 -18.40 6.62 -3.58
N SER A 29 -18.28 5.31 -3.33
CA SER A 29 -18.82 4.71 -2.12
C SER A 29 -17.94 5.13 -0.95
N SER A 30 -18.25 6.32 -0.43
CA SER A 30 -17.93 6.76 0.92
C SER A 30 -18.46 5.70 1.89
N LYS A 31 -17.72 4.59 2.03
CA LYS A 31 -17.45 4.10 3.37
C LYS A 31 -16.86 5.32 4.03
N SER A 32 -17.62 5.94 4.92
CA SER A 32 -17.08 6.98 5.78
C SER A 32 -15.82 6.36 6.36
N ILE A 33 -14.68 6.77 5.80
CA ILE A 33 -13.41 6.68 6.49
C ILE A 33 -13.75 7.52 7.69
N ALA A 34 -14.12 6.86 8.79
CA ALA A 34 -14.36 7.49 10.06
C ALA A 34 -13.20 8.47 10.16
N LYS A 35 -13.53 9.76 10.13
CA LYS A 35 -12.56 10.84 10.08
C LYS A 35 -11.92 10.82 11.46
N SER A 36 -11.05 9.84 11.70
CA SER A 36 -10.12 9.87 12.79
C SER A 36 -9.24 11.06 12.43
N ASN A 37 -9.51 12.18 13.08
CA ASN A 37 -8.67 13.37 13.05
C ASN A 37 -7.31 13.08 13.73
N ASP A 38 -6.78 11.87 13.58
CA ASP A 38 -5.49 11.44 14.04
C ASP A 38 -4.48 11.88 12.98
N ILE A 39 -4.15 13.17 13.03
CA ILE A 39 -3.05 13.73 12.25
C ILE A 39 -1.78 13.07 12.79
N LYS A 40 -1.43 11.90 12.24
CA LYS A 40 -0.19 11.21 12.60
C LYS A 40 0.98 12.06 12.09
N THR A 41 1.92 12.37 12.97
CA THR A 41 3.14 13.08 12.56
C THR A 41 3.94 12.17 11.65
N PHE A 42 4.76 12.74 10.76
CA PHE A 42 5.73 11.97 9.96
C PHE A 42 6.57 11.03 10.84
N LYS A 43 7.01 11.50 12.01
CA LYS A 43 7.70 10.68 13.03
C LYS A 43 6.90 9.43 13.39
N ASP A 44 5.62 9.58 13.71
CA ASP A 44 4.77 8.48 14.15
C ASP A 44 4.58 7.46 13.02
N VAL A 45 4.35 7.95 11.79
CA VAL A 45 4.26 7.10 10.60
C VAL A 45 5.57 6.35 10.36
N LEU A 46 6.72 7.01 10.48
CA LEU A 46 8.03 6.41 10.29
C LEU A 46 8.32 5.32 11.34
N ILE A 47 8.11 5.62 12.63
CA ILE A 47 8.33 4.65 13.73
C ILE A 47 7.40 3.43 13.59
N ASN A 48 6.13 3.67 13.25
CA ASN A 48 5.19 2.59 12.98
C ASN A 48 5.63 1.76 11.78
N THR A 49 6.08 2.39 10.70
CA THR A 49 6.58 1.71 9.50
C THR A 49 7.81 0.86 9.79
N ILE A 50 8.76 1.37 10.58
CA ILE A 50 9.94 0.60 11.02
C ILE A 50 9.51 -0.64 11.80
N THR A 51 8.58 -0.46 12.74
CA THR A 51 8.02 -1.57 13.53
C THR A 51 7.33 -2.61 12.64
N ASP A 52 6.57 -2.15 11.65
CA ASP A 52 5.86 -3.03 10.71
C ASP A 52 6.79 -3.77 9.76
N VAL A 53 7.87 -3.13 9.31
CA VAL A 53 8.93 -3.78 8.52
C VAL A 53 9.59 -4.87 9.37
N ASN A 54 9.97 -4.55 10.62
CA ASN A 54 10.57 -5.51 11.53
C ASN A 54 9.66 -6.73 11.78
N LYS A 55 8.38 -6.50 12.07
CA LYS A 55 7.38 -7.58 12.22
C LYS A 55 7.27 -8.43 10.95
N SER A 56 7.28 -7.79 9.77
CA SER A 56 7.17 -8.51 8.49
C SER A 56 8.40 -9.39 8.25
N GLN A 57 9.60 -8.89 8.56
CA GLN A 57 10.85 -9.65 8.45
C GLN A 57 10.89 -10.83 9.44
N LEU A 58 10.52 -10.61 10.71
CA LEU A 58 10.44 -11.67 11.72
C LEU A 58 9.43 -12.75 11.35
N ASN A 59 8.30 -12.39 10.75
CA ASN A 59 7.32 -13.37 10.26
C ASN A 59 7.93 -14.24 9.16
N VAL A 60 8.57 -13.65 8.16
CA VAL A 60 9.26 -14.38 7.09
C VAL A 60 10.30 -15.34 7.67
N SER A 61 11.11 -14.91 8.64
CA SER A 61 12.09 -15.80 9.29
C SER A 61 11.44 -17.00 9.98
N LYS A 62 10.33 -16.79 10.71
CA LYS A 62 9.60 -17.88 11.38
C LYS A 62 8.99 -18.86 10.40
N VAL A 63 8.37 -18.36 9.33
CA VAL A 63 7.76 -19.22 8.30
C VAL A 63 8.84 -19.99 7.55
N MET A 64 10.01 -19.38 7.32
CA MET A 64 11.16 -20.08 6.73
C MET A 64 11.66 -21.22 7.62
N GLU A 65 11.77 -20.99 8.94
CA GLU A 65 12.12 -22.04 9.90
C GLU A 65 11.08 -23.18 9.90
N GLN A 66 9.80 -22.83 9.89
CA GLN A 66 8.71 -23.82 9.82
C GLN A 66 8.72 -24.60 8.50
N ALA A 67 9.04 -23.96 7.37
CA ALA A 67 9.13 -24.62 6.08
C ALA A 67 10.26 -25.66 6.04
N VAL A 68 11.36 -25.42 6.76
CA VAL A 68 12.47 -26.39 6.88
C VAL A 68 12.10 -27.54 7.81
N LEU A 69 11.46 -27.26 8.95
CA LEU A 69 11.15 -28.28 9.97
C LEU A 69 9.91 -29.11 9.63
N LYS A 70 8.90 -28.49 9.00
CA LYS A 70 7.58 -29.06 8.69
C LYS A 70 7.08 -28.53 7.33
N PRO A 71 7.66 -29.01 6.22
CA PRO A 71 7.36 -28.48 4.88
C PRO A 71 5.89 -28.63 4.46
N SER A 72 5.16 -29.62 4.99
CA SER A 72 3.73 -29.83 4.68
C SER A 72 2.77 -28.86 5.36
N SER A 73 3.23 -28.05 6.33
CA SER A 73 2.36 -27.11 7.06
C SER A 73 2.46 -25.66 6.58
N VAL A 74 3.21 -25.40 5.50
CA VAL A 74 3.45 -24.04 4.99
C VAL A 74 3.02 -23.95 3.52
N ASP A 75 2.17 -22.97 3.20
CA ASP A 75 1.87 -22.62 1.81
C ASP A 75 3.03 -21.79 1.22
N VAL A 76 3.68 -22.36 0.21
CA VAL A 76 4.82 -21.73 -0.48
C VAL A 76 4.41 -20.44 -1.18
N HIS A 77 3.18 -20.33 -1.70
CA HIS A 77 2.70 -19.13 -2.38
C HIS A 77 2.54 -17.96 -1.42
N ASP A 78 1.86 -18.17 -0.30
CA ASP A 78 1.68 -17.15 0.74
C ASP A 78 3.01 -16.74 1.38
N PHE A 79 3.93 -17.70 1.53
CA PHE A 79 5.29 -17.41 1.99
C PHE A 79 6.06 -16.53 1.01
N VAL A 80 6.02 -16.83 -0.29
CA VAL A 80 6.67 -16.01 -1.32
C VAL A 80 6.06 -14.60 -1.34
N ILE A 81 4.73 -14.47 -1.26
CA ILE A 81 4.06 -13.17 -1.13
C ILE A 81 4.55 -12.43 0.12
N ALA A 82 4.67 -13.12 1.26
CA ALA A 82 5.15 -12.53 2.50
C ALA A 82 6.60 -12.03 2.38
N ILE A 83 7.49 -12.83 1.77
CA ILE A 83 8.88 -12.44 1.47
C ILE A 83 8.90 -11.20 0.57
N SER A 84 8.19 -11.24 -0.56
CA SER A 84 8.16 -10.13 -1.51
C SER A 84 7.67 -8.84 -0.85
N LYS A 85 6.61 -8.95 -0.02
CA LYS A 85 6.08 -7.82 0.75
C LYS A 85 7.09 -7.30 1.78
N ALA A 86 7.75 -8.19 2.52
CA ALA A 86 8.75 -7.81 3.52
C ALA A 86 9.97 -7.11 2.88
N ASN A 87 10.44 -7.63 1.75
CA ASN A 87 11.54 -7.04 0.98
C ASN A 87 11.14 -5.66 0.42
N MET A 88 9.96 -5.55 -0.19
CA MET A 88 9.48 -4.27 -0.71
C MET A 88 9.37 -3.21 0.40
N LYS A 89 8.80 -3.58 1.56
CA LYS A 89 8.71 -2.70 2.73
C LYS A 89 10.08 -2.21 3.19
N LEU A 90 11.05 -3.11 3.26
CA LEU A 90 12.43 -2.78 3.63
C LEU A 90 13.09 -1.84 2.62
N SER A 91 12.96 -2.12 1.31
CA SER A 91 13.50 -1.26 0.25
C SER A 91 12.92 0.15 0.28
N ILE A 92 11.61 0.28 0.49
CA ILE A 92 10.95 1.59 0.63
C ILE A 92 11.47 2.33 1.87
N LEU A 93 11.52 1.67 3.02
CA LEU A 93 12.04 2.25 4.26
C LEU A 93 13.48 2.75 4.08
N LYS A 94 14.34 1.92 3.46
CA LYS A 94 15.72 2.30 3.15
C LYS A 94 15.78 3.55 2.29
N ALA A 95 15.01 3.62 1.21
CA ALA A 95 14.97 4.79 0.33
C ALA A 95 14.51 6.06 1.06
N VAL A 96 13.54 5.96 1.97
CA VAL A 96 13.07 7.09 2.79
C VAL A 96 14.17 7.57 3.73
N VAL A 97 14.84 6.65 4.44
CA VAL A 97 15.93 6.97 5.37
C VAL A 97 17.11 7.61 4.63
N GLU A 98 17.53 7.05 3.50
CA GLU A 98 18.62 7.60 2.69
C GLU A 98 18.31 9.02 2.19
N ARG A 99 17.08 9.27 1.73
CA ARG A 99 16.64 10.61 1.34
C ARG A 99 16.63 11.57 2.52
N GLY A 100 16.19 11.12 3.70
CA GLY A 100 16.23 11.92 4.93
C GLY A 100 17.66 12.29 5.33
N MET A 101 18.60 11.34 5.25
CA MET A 101 20.02 11.58 5.54
C MET A 101 20.65 12.55 4.54
N LYS A 102 20.37 12.39 3.24
CA LYS A 102 20.84 13.32 2.20
C LYS A 102 20.31 14.73 2.44
N ALA A 103 19.00 14.88 2.69
CA ALA A 103 18.41 16.18 2.99
C ALA A 103 19.06 16.84 4.22
N TYR A 104 19.37 16.06 5.26
CA TYR A 104 20.08 16.57 6.44
C TYR A 104 21.50 17.04 6.11
N GLN A 105 22.24 16.27 5.31
CA GLN A 105 23.58 16.67 4.84
C GLN A 105 23.52 17.93 3.97
N ASP A 106 22.55 18.03 3.07
CA ASP A 106 22.37 19.18 2.19
C ASP A 106 22.10 20.46 3.00
N ILE A 107 21.23 20.38 4.02
CA ILE A 107 20.92 21.51 4.92
C ILE A 107 22.17 21.99 5.67
N ILE A 108 23.03 21.07 6.13
CA ILE A 108 24.23 21.43 6.89
C ILE A 108 25.33 21.96 5.98
N ASN A 109 25.55 21.33 4.82
CA ASN A 109 26.60 21.73 3.87
C ASN A 109 26.29 23.03 3.14
N ILE A 110 25.04 23.49 3.14
CA ILE A 110 24.63 24.80 2.62
C ILE A 110 25.10 25.97 3.50
N ARG A 111 25.59 25.68 4.72
CA ARG A 111 26.08 26.68 5.67
C ARG A 111 27.61 26.72 5.70
#